data_AF-A0A498CWV4-F1
#
_entry.id   AF-A0A498CWV4-F1
#
_cell.length_a   1.000
_cell.length_b   1.000
_cell.length_c   1.000
_cell.angle_alpha   90.00
_cell.angle_beta   90.00
_cell.angle_gamma   90.00
#
_symmetry.space_group_name_H-M   'P 1'
#
loop_
_entity.id
_entity.type
_entity.pdbx_description
1 polymer ?
#
loop_
_entity_poly.entity_id
_entity_poly.type
_entity_poly.pdbx_seq_one_letter_code
_entity_poly.pdbx_strand_id
1 'polypeptide(L)'
;MNKKTTGIVAYITWIGWIIAFFAGDKEGAKFHLNQALVIFLAGIVCSIIARITIVGAIIGGIASIVVFIFWIMGLVAACKEEEKEVPLLGKIKLLK
;
A
#
# COMPACT_ATOMS: atom_id res chain seq x y z
N MET A 1 -0.63 -9.44 -17.36
CA MET A 1 0.13 -8.16 -17.24
C MET A 1 1.59 -8.49 -16.95
N ASN A 2 2.55 -7.64 -17.33
CA ASN A 2 3.95 -7.84 -16.93
C ASN A 2 4.19 -7.39 -15.47
N LYS A 3 5.37 -7.68 -14.91
CA LYS A 3 5.79 -7.28 -13.55
C LYS A 3 5.53 -5.80 -13.27
N LYS A 4 6.00 -4.90 -14.13
CA LYS A 4 5.87 -3.44 -13.96
C LYS A 4 4.42 -2.99 -13.85
N THR A 5 3.58 -3.36 -14.83
CA THR A 5 2.16 -3.00 -14.83
C THR A 5 1.45 -3.59 -13.62
N THR A 6 1.79 -4.82 -13.23
CA THR A 6 1.24 -5.46 -12.02
C THR A 6 1.60 -4.67 -10.77
N GLY A 7 2.86 -4.25 -10.63
CA GLY A 7 3.32 -3.43 -9.50
C GLY A 7 2.61 -2.09 -9.42
N ILE A 8 2.44 -1.37 -10.54
CA ILE A 8 1.74 -0.07 -10.56
C ILE A 8 0.25 -0.23 -10.24
N VAL A 9 -0.43 -1.18 -10.90
CA VAL A 9 -1.88 -1.40 -10.73
C VAL A 9 -2.21 -1.79 -9.29
N ALA A 10 -1.29 -2.45 -8.57
CA ALA A 10 -1.44 -2.78 -7.16
C ALA A 10 -1.69 -1.58 -6.24
N TYR A 11 -1.21 -0.38 -6.60
CA TYR A 11 -1.37 0.83 -5.79
C TYR A 11 -2.59 1.67 -6.17
N ILE A 12 -3.30 1.40 -7.26
CA ILE A 12 -4.30 2.35 -7.78
C ILE A 12 -5.56 2.41 -6.90
N THR A 13 -6.16 1.25 -6.61
CA THR A 13 -7.32 1.12 -5.72
C THR A 13 -7.33 -0.28 -5.12
N TRP A 14 -8.23 -0.55 -4.16
CA TRP A 14 -8.49 -1.92 -3.69
C TRP A 14 -8.88 -2.87 -4.83
N ILE A 15 -9.68 -2.39 -5.79
CA ILE A 15 -10.05 -3.16 -6.98
C ILE A 15 -8.82 -3.40 -7.86
N GLY A 16 -8.00 -2.37 -8.08
CA GLY A 16 -6.73 -2.49 -8.80
C GLY A 16 -5.80 -3.51 -8.16
N TRP A 17 -5.69 -3.51 -6.83
CA TRP A 17 -4.91 -4.49 -6.10
C TRP A 17 -5.41 -5.92 -6.29
N ILE A 18 -6.72 -6.16 -6.22
CA ILE A 18 -7.33 -7.47 -6.49
C ILE A 18 -6.98 -7.94 -7.91
N ILE A 19 -7.15 -7.07 -8.90
CA ILE A 19 -6.82 -7.38 -10.30
C ILE A 19 -5.34 -7.71 -10.46
N ALA A 20 -4.45 -6.90 -9.88
CA ALA A 20 -3.01 -7.13 -9.93
C ALA A 20 -2.62 -8.47 -9.28
N PHE A 21 -3.27 -8.86 -8.19
CA PHE A 21 -2.98 -10.09 -7.47
C PHE A 21 -3.42 -11.35 -8.22
N PHE A 22 -4.63 -11.35 -8.81
CA PHE A 22 -5.21 -12.53 -9.46
C PHE A 22 -4.92 -12.64 -10.96
N ALA A 23 -4.77 -11.52 -11.67
CA ALA A 23 -4.59 -11.48 -13.13
C ALA A 23 -3.21 -10.93 -13.57
N GLY A 24 -2.38 -10.50 -12.61
CA GLY A 24 -1.04 -9.97 -12.86
C GLY A 24 0.08 -11.00 -12.70
N ASP A 25 1.31 -10.53 -12.87
CA ASP A 25 2.53 -11.29 -12.57
C ASP A 25 2.79 -11.25 -11.06
N LYS A 26 2.10 -12.16 -10.35
CA LYS A 26 2.10 -12.22 -8.88
C LYS A 26 3.49 -12.48 -8.29
N GLU A 27 4.25 -13.40 -8.86
CA GLU A 27 5.59 -13.75 -8.35
C GLU A 27 6.60 -12.65 -8.67
N GLY A 28 6.55 -12.08 -9.89
CA GLY A 28 7.44 -10.99 -10.29
C GLY A 28 7.19 -9.70 -9.51
N ALA A 29 5.93 -9.34 -9.24
CA ALA A 29 5.54 -8.10 -8.56
C ALA A 29 5.20 -8.28 -7.07
N LYS A 30 5.59 -9.41 -6.48
CA LYS A 30 5.27 -9.78 -5.09
C LYS A 30 5.61 -8.70 -4.06
N PHE A 31 6.75 -8.03 -4.25
CA PHE A 31 7.17 -6.90 -3.41
C PHE A 31 6.12 -5.78 -3.39
N HIS A 32 5.75 -5.26 -4.56
CA HIS A 32 4.77 -4.18 -4.69
C HIS A 32 3.35 -4.60 -4.30
N LEU A 33 2.95 -5.84 -4.61
CA LEU A 33 1.68 -6.40 -4.15
C LEU A 33 1.60 -6.42 -2.62
N ASN A 34 2.67 -6.86 -1.95
CA ASN A 34 2.72 -6.88 -0.49
C ASN A 34 2.75 -5.46 0.10
N GLN A 35 3.61 -4.59 -0.45
CA GLN A 35 3.79 -3.23 0.05
C GLN A 35 2.51 -2.39 -0.10
N ALA A 36 1.81 -2.50 -1.24
CA ALA A 36 0.52 -1.85 -1.47
C ALA A 36 -0.56 -2.36 -0.51
N LEU A 37 -0.64 -3.69 -0.30
CA LEU A 37 -1.61 -4.28 0.62
C LEU A 37 -1.44 -3.75 2.04
N VAL A 38 -0.20 -3.75 2.55
CA VAL A 38 0.10 -3.26 3.90
C VAL A 38 -0.29 -1.78 4.05
N ILE A 39 0.02 -0.94 3.06
CA ILE A 39 -0.32 0.49 3.08
C ILE A 39 -1.84 0.67 3.10
N PHE A 40 -2.58 -0.08 2.28
CA PHE A 40 -4.04 0.01 2.27
C PHE A 40 -4.68 -0.47 3.58
N LEU A 41 -4.17 -1.55 4.18
CA LEU A 41 -4.61 -2.00 5.50
C LEU A 41 -4.29 -0.97 6.58
N ALA A 42 -3.12 -0.33 6.55
CA ALA A 42 -2.79 0.77 7.46
C ALA A 42 -3.75 1.95 7.32
N GLY A 43 -4.18 2.27 6.09
CA GLY A 43 -5.20 3.27 5.82
C GLY A 43 -6.55 2.93 6.47
N ILE A 44 -6.99 1.66 6.41
CA ILE A 44 -8.20 1.19 7.10
C ILE A 44 -8.07 1.39 8.61
N VAL A 45 -6.94 0.98 9.21
CA VAL A 45 -6.69 1.14 10.65
C VAL A 45 -6.75 2.61 11.07
N CYS A 46 -6.10 3.51 10.31
CA CYS A 46 -6.15 4.95 10.57
C CYS A 46 -7.59 5.49 10.51
N SER A 47 -8.36 5.03 9.53
CA SER A 47 -9.76 5.41 9.35
C SER A 47 -10.64 4.95 10.51
N ILE A 48 -10.39 3.75 11.05
CA ILE A 48 -11.12 3.25 12.23
C ILE A 48 -10.77 4.08 13.46
N ILE A 49 -9.47 4.30 13.74
CA ILE A 49 -9.00 5.12 14.88
C ILE A 49 -9.62 6.52 14.85
N ALA A 50 -9.70 7.13 13.67
CA ALA A 50 -10.26 8.46 13.47
C ALA A 50 -11.74 8.58 13.89
N ARG A 51 -12.49 7.47 13.94
CA ARG A 51 -13.93 7.47 14.26
C ARG A 51 -14.26 7.17 15.73
N ILE A 52 -13.28 6.74 16.54
CA ILE A 52 -13.56 6.29 17.92
C ILE A 52 -13.79 7.48 18.87
N THR A 53 -12.91 8.49 18.82
CA THR A 53 -12.97 9.65 19.72
C THR A 53 -12.49 10.92 19.01
N ILE A 54 -12.71 12.09 19.61
CA ILE A 54 -12.19 13.38 19.11
C ILE A 54 -10.64 13.36 19.05
N VAL A 55 -10.00 12.81 20.08
CA VAL A 55 -8.53 12.61 20.09
C VAL A 55 -8.11 11.63 19.00
N GLY A 56 -8.88 10.55 18.82
CA GLY A 56 -8.70 9.58 17.74
C GLY A 56 -8.79 10.22 16.36
N ALA A 57 -9.70 11.17 16.14
CA ALA A 57 -9.84 11.90 14.88
C ALA A 57 -8.56 12.68 14.53
N ILE A 58 -7.93 13.34 15.51
CA ILE A 58 -6.68 14.08 15.31
C ILE A 58 -5.53 13.12 14.98
N ILE A 59 -5.34 12.07 15.80
CA ILE A 59 -4.26 11.09 15.61
C ILE A 59 -4.44 10.34 14.29
N GLY A 60 -5.64 9.85 14.02
CA GLY A 60 -5.99 9.15 12.79
C GLY A 60 -5.85 10.04 11.55
N GLY A 61 -6.17 11.33 11.66
CA GLY A 61 -5.93 12.31 10.59
C GLY A 61 -4.46 12.47 10.26
N ILE A 62 -3.60 12.68 11.27
CA ILE A 62 -2.14 12.80 11.09
C ILE A 62 -1.57 11.50 10.53
N ALA A 63 -1.95 10.35 11.08
CA ALA A 63 -1.50 9.05 10.60
C ALA A 63 -1.93 8.79 9.15
N SER A 64 -3.13 9.23 8.75
CA SER A 64 -3.61 9.11 7.36
C SER A 64 -2.75 9.89 6.38
N ILE A 65 -2.23 11.07 6.77
CA ILE A 65 -1.28 11.83 5.95
C ILE A 65 0.03 11.05 5.77
N VAL A 66 0.56 10.46 6.85
CA VAL A 66 1.78 9.64 6.78
C VAL A 66 1.58 8.41 5.87
N VAL A 67 0.45 7.71 6.01
CA VAL A 67 0.10 6.57 5.15
C VAL A 67 -0.04 7.01 3.69
N PHE A 68 -0.62 8.19 3.43
CA PHE A 68 -0.72 8.74 2.08
C PHE A 68 0.65 9.06 1.48
N ILE A 69 1.59 9.58 2.26
CA ILE A 69 2.99 9.77 1.83
C ILE A 69 3.63 8.42 1.47
N PHE A 70 3.44 7.39 2.30
CA PHE A 70 3.95 6.05 2.00
C PHE A 70 3.32 5.46 0.74
N TRP A 71 2.04 5.71 0.50
CA TRP A 71 1.37 5.31 -0.74
C TRP A 71 2.03 5.96 -1.97
N ILE A 72 2.29 7.27 -1.94
CA ILE A 72 3.02 7.96 -3.02
C ILE A 72 4.41 7.37 -3.22
N MET A 73 5.16 7.16 -2.14
CA MET A 73 6.51 6.57 -2.21
C MET A 73 6.50 5.18 -2.86
N GLY A 74 5.55 4.32 -2.46
CA GLY A 74 5.39 2.99 -3.01
C GLY A 74 5.01 3.01 -4.49
N LEU A 75 4.08 3.89 -4.88
CA LEU A 75 3.67 4.06 -6.28
C LEU A 75 4.84 4.57 -7.15
N VAL A 76 5.60 5.56 -6.68
CA VAL A 76 6.78 6.08 -7.39
C VAL A 76 7.84 5.00 -7.55
N ALA A 77 8.10 4.21 -6.51
CA ALA A 77 9.03 3.09 -6.57
C ALA A 77 8.58 2.05 -7.60
N ALA A 78 7.28 1.73 -7.65
CA ALA A 78 6.72 0.82 -8.65
C ALA A 78 6.87 1.34 -10.09
N CYS A 79 6.67 2.65 -10.31
CA CYS A 79 6.89 3.27 -11.62
C CYS A 79 8.35 3.19 -12.07
N LYS A 80 9.29 3.25 -11.12
CA LYS A 80 10.74 3.12 -11.33
C LYS A 80 11.24 1.68 -11.34
N GLU A 81 10.39 0.70 -11.05
CA GLU A 81 10.74 -0.71 -10.91
C GLU A 81 11.77 -0.96 -9.77
N GLU A 82 11.73 -0.10 -8.75
CA GLU A 82 12.57 -0.19 -7.55
C GLU A 82 11.82 -0.89 -6.41
N GLU A 83 12.42 -1.93 -5.82
CA GLU A 83 11.88 -2.61 -4.64
C GLU A 83 12.31 -1.89 -3.35
N LYS A 84 11.91 -0.61 -3.23
CA LYS A 84 12.23 0.24 -2.09
C LYS A 84 11.14 0.17 -1.02
N GLU A 85 11.51 -0.32 0.16
CA GLU A 85 10.61 -0.37 1.31
C GLU A 85 10.26 1.04 1.79
N VAL A 86 8.97 1.26 2.08
CA VAL A 86 8.57 2.49 2.78
C VAL A 86 8.92 2.40 4.27
N PRO A 87 9.26 3.52 4.93
CA PRO A 87 9.55 3.51 6.36
C PRO A 87 8.44 2.88 7.18
N LEU A 88 8.80 2.18 8.27
CA LEU A 88 7.91 1.50 9.22
C LEU A 88 7.08 0.33 8.64
N LEU A 89 6.34 0.55 7.55
CA LEU A 89 5.42 -0.44 6.98
C LEU A 89 6.08 -1.43 6.02
N GLY A 90 7.18 -1.07 5.36
CA GLY A 90 7.81 -1.92 4.34
C GLY A 90 8.39 -3.23 4.86
N LYS A 91 8.66 -3.32 6.17
CA LYS A 91 9.14 -4.53 6.82
C LYS A 91 8.06 -5.59 7.05
N ILE A 92 6.78 -5.23 6.90
CA ILE A 92 5.65 -6.13 7.15
C ILE A 92 5.45 -7.02 5.92
N LYS A 93 5.57 -8.34 6.08
CA LYS A 93 5.36 -9.33 5.00
C LYS A 93 4.11 -10.16 5.26
N LEU A 94 3.07 -9.87 4.49
CA LEU A 94 1.78 -10.58 4.48
C LEU A 94 1.74 -11.64 3.37
N LEU A 95 2.36 -11.37 2.23
CA LEU A 95 2.48 -12.31 1.12
C LEU A 95 3.84 -13.02 1.21
N LYS A 96 3.81 -14.33 1.48
CA LYS A 96 4.99 -15.20 1.55
C LYS A 96 5.29 -15.85 0.22
#